data_AF-A0A3D1RNQ4-F1
#
_entry.id   AF-A0A3D1RNQ4-F1
#
_cell.length_a   1.000
_cell.length_b   1.000
_cell.length_c   1.000
_cell.angle_alpha   90.00
_cell.angle_beta   90.00
_cell.angle_gamma   90.00
#
_symmetry.space_group_name_H-M   'P 1'
#
loop_
_entity.id
_entity.type
_entity.pdbx_description
1 polymer ?
#
loop_
_entity_poly.entity_id
_entity_poly.type
_entity_poly.pdbx_seq_one_letter_code
_entity_poly.pdbx_strand_id
1 'polypeptide(L)'
;MFRLLSRKLRTITKMTEQPAKGQAEADRSNRLSASLQDNIDKLHQILGESGDVVKRVLTLGHKKKTNAVILSIDGLVKKEIINENVLKPLLYDAHCETDDTDFPFDNLDYLQQSLLSTVDIKKEGSYAAIVEALLYGEAVLLVDGNSEALLIDCKGWPSRSIEEPDTEQT
;
A
#
# COMPACT_ATOMS: atom_id res chain seq x y z
N MET A 1 3.80 -24.58 -1.49
CA MET A 1 4.15 -23.46 -0.58
C MET A 1 2.95 -22.63 -0.13
N PHE A 2 1.92 -22.40 -0.95
CA PHE A 2 0.64 -21.75 -0.56
C PHE A 2 -0.17 -22.39 0.62
N ARG A 3 0.23 -23.57 1.13
CA ARG A 3 -0.43 -24.25 2.25
C ARG A 3 -0.21 -23.57 3.61
N LEU A 4 0.84 -22.75 3.75
CA LEU A 4 1.15 -22.05 5.01
C LEU A 4 0.35 -20.74 5.12
N LEU A 5 0.23 -20.00 4.01
CA LEU A 5 -0.59 -18.79 3.90
C LEU A 5 -2.09 -19.10 4.11
N SER A 6 -2.59 -20.18 3.50
CA SER A 6 -4.00 -20.60 3.66
C SER A 6 -4.37 -21.08 5.08
N ARG A 7 -3.40 -21.60 5.85
CA ARG A 7 -3.61 -21.95 7.27
C ARG A 7 -3.67 -20.72 8.17
N LYS A 8 -2.84 -19.70 7.91
CA LYS A 8 -2.87 -18.43 8.65
C LYS A 8 -4.08 -17.57 8.29
N LEU A 9 -4.57 -17.65 7.04
CA LEU A 9 -5.83 -17.02 6.61
C LEU A 9 -7.02 -17.44 7.51
N ARG A 10 -7.11 -18.72 7.92
CA ARG A 10 -8.17 -19.17 8.86
C ARG A 10 -8.05 -18.54 10.25
N THR A 11 -6.84 -18.18 10.68
CA THR A 11 -6.63 -17.48 11.95
C THR A 11 -7.06 -16.02 11.84
N ILE A 12 -6.81 -15.38 10.70
CA ILE A 12 -7.26 -14.00 10.41
C ILE A 12 -8.79 -13.94 10.29
N THR A 13 -9.43 -14.89 9.61
CA THR A 13 -10.91 -14.95 9.54
C THR A 13 -11.54 -15.16 10.93
N LYS A 14 -10.88 -15.92 11.82
CA LYS A 14 -11.32 -16.04 13.21
C LYS A 14 -11.15 -14.77 14.04
N MET A 15 -10.23 -13.88 13.66
CA MET A 15 -10.05 -12.57 14.30
C MET A 15 -11.15 -11.57 13.89
N THR A 16 -11.72 -11.71 12.69
CA THR A 16 -12.83 -10.89 12.21
C THR A 16 -14.21 -11.33 12.69
N GLU A 17 -14.37 -12.54 13.24
CA GLU A 17 -15.68 -13.14 13.57
C GLU A 17 -16.13 -13.10 15.04
N GLN A 18 -15.40 -12.46 15.97
CA GLN A 18 -15.87 -12.34 17.37
C GLN A 18 -16.48 -10.96 17.69
N PRO A 19 -17.80 -10.87 17.96
CA PRO A 19 -18.38 -9.66 18.51
C PRO A 19 -18.36 -9.63 20.04
N ALA A 20 -18.15 -8.41 20.55
CA ALA A 20 -18.63 -7.85 21.80
C ALA A 20 -17.93 -8.22 23.13
N LYS A 21 -17.35 -7.15 23.72
CA LYS A 21 -16.94 -6.93 25.12
C LYS A 21 -15.48 -7.27 25.48
N GLY A 22 -14.55 -6.56 24.85
CA GLY A 22 -13.14 -6.46 25.27
C GLY A 22 -12.23 -5.63 24.35
N GLN A 23 -12.77 -4.95 23.34
CA GLN A 23 -12.07 -4.67 22.08
C GLN A 23 -11.15 -3.45 22.05
N ALA A 24 -11.22 -2.51 23.00
CA ALA A 24 -10.48 -1.24 22.89
C ALA A 24 -8.93 -1.38 22.92
N GLU A 25 -8.40 -2.41 23.59
CA GLU A 25 -6.94 -2.67 23.66
C GLU A 25 -6.46 -3.61 22.54
N ALA A 26 -7.29 -4.59 22.14
CA ALA A 26 -7.00 -5.50 21.03
C ALA A 26 -7.06 -4.79 19.67
N ASP A 27 -7.96 -3.82 19.49
CA ASP A 27 -8.02 -3.02 18.25
C ASP A 27 -6.81 -2.09 18.09
N ARG A 28 -6.29 -1.49 19.18
CA ARG A 28 -5.10 -0.62 19.09
C ARG A 28 -3.84 -1.37 18.71
N SER A 29 -3.69 -2.62 19.15
CA SER A 29 -2.55 -3.46 18.80
C SER A 29 -2.57 -3.94 17.35
N ASN A 30 -3.74 -3.89 16.70
CA ASN A 30 -3.94 -4.26 15.29
C ASN A 30 -3.84 -3.07 14.32
N ARG A 31 -3.46 -1.87 14.79
CA ARG A 31 -3.28 -0.68 13.93
C ARG A 31 -1.82 -0.36 13.66
N LEU A 32 -1.55 0.20 12.48
CA LEU A 32 -0.26 0.76 12.13
C LEU A 32 0.16 1.83 13.14
N SER A 33 1.45 1.84 13.43
CA SER A 33 2.11 2.90 14.18
C SER A 33 2.64 3.97 13.23
N ALA A 34 3.09 5.10 13.75
CA ALA A 34 3.77 6.11 12.93
C ALA A 34 5.20 5.70 12.53
N SER A 35 5.79 4.68 13.17
CA SER A 35 7.14 4.18 12.86
C SER A 35 7.07 3.22 11.68
N LEU A 36 7.70 3.58 10.56
CA LEU A 36 7.80 2.70 9.39
C LEU A 36 8.47 1.37 9.75
N GLN A 37 9.52 1.40 10.56
CA GLN A 37 10.28 0.20 10.92
C GLN A 37 9.44 -0.76 11.77
N ASP A 38 8.72 -0.26 12.77
CA ASP A 38 7.84 -1.08 13.61
C ASP A 38 6.73 -1.74 12.78
N ASN A 39 6.20 -1.02 11.80
CA ASN A 39 5.17 -1.51 10.89
C ASN A 39 5.70 -2.64 10.01
N ILE A 40 6.92 -2.48 9.45
CA ILE A 40 7.58 -3.50 8.64
C ILE A 40 7.85 -4.75 9.47
N ASP A 41 8.37 -4.60 10.69
CA ASP A 41 8.72 -5.73 11.55
C ASP A 41 7.48 -6.52 11.98
N LYS A 42 6.38 -5.83 12.31
CA LYS A 42 5.09 -6.46 12.60
C LYS A 42 4.52 -7.19 11.37
N LEU A 43 4.53 -6.57 10.20
CA LEU A 43 4.05 -7.22 8.97
C LEU A 43 4.91 -8.45 8.63
N HIS A 44 6.22 -8.37 8.83
CA HIS A 44 7.13 -9.50 8.67
C HIS A 44 6.81 -10.63 9.66
N GLN A 45 6.50 -10.33 10.92
CA GLN A 45 6.07 -11.34 11.90
C GLN A 45 4.75 -12.02 11.51
N ILE A 46 3.78 -11.25 10.99
CA ILE A 46 2.47 -11.77 10.61
C ILE A 46 2.57 -12.67 9.37
N LEU A 47 3.17 -12.17 8.30
CA LEU A 47 3.35 -12.87 7.02
C LEU A 47 4.36 -14.03 7.16
N GLY A 48 5.33 -13.89 8.08
CA GLY A 48 6.45 -14.80 8.28
C GLY A 48 7.51 -14.66 7.19
N GLU A 49 8.48 -15.58 7.18
CA GLU A 49 9.48 -15.72 6.10
C GLU A 49 8.87 -16.33 4.83
N SER A 50 7.77 -15.75 4.34
CA SER A 50 7.30 -16.04 2.99
C SER A 50 8.28 -15.37 2.02
N GLY A 51 9.13 -16.16 1.36
CA GLY A 51 10.04 -15.69 0.31
C GLY A 51 9.33 -15.03 -0.88
N ASP A 52 8.00 -15.08 -0.91
CA ASP A 52 7.15 -14.45 -1.91
C ASP A 52 6.90 -12.96 -1.62
N VAL A 53 7.15 -12.44 -0.40
CA VAL A 53 6.94 -11.01 -0.09
C VAL A 53 8.14 -10.20 -0.59
N VAL A 54 7.88 -9.31 -1.54
CA VAL A 54 8.85 -8.37 -2.10
C VAL A 54 8.78 -7.06 -1.33
N LYS A 55 9.91 -6.66 -0.75
CA LYS A 55 10.10 -5.35 -0.10
C LYS A 55 10.94 -4.45 -0.99
N ARG A 56 10.41 -3.27 -1.34
CA ARG A 56 11.14 -2.22 -2.05
C ARG A 56 11.23 -0.97 -1.19
N VAL A 57 12.44 -0.59 -0.81
CA VAL A 57 12.70 0.59 0.02
C VAL A 57 12.93 1.80 -0.88
N LEU A 58 12.34 2.93 -0.52
CA LEU A 58 12.40 4.19 -1.23
C LEU A 58 12.72 5.31 -0.23
N THR A 59 13.46 6.31 -0.70
CA THR A 59 13.59 7.58 0.00
C THR A 59 13.09 8.65 -0.95
N LEU A 60 12.00 9.31 -0.56
CA LEU A 60 11.36 10.38 -1.29
C LEU A 60 11.85 11.71 -0.75
N GLY A 61 11.89 12.71 -1.61
CA GLY A 61 12.28 14.07 -1.24
C GLY A 61 13.79 14.33 -1.26
N HIS A 62 14.16 15.52 -1.73
CA HIS A 62 15.54 16.00 -1.83
C HIS A 62 15.93 16.80 -0.58
N LYS A 63 15.09 17.76 -0.15
CA LYS A 63 15.35 18.57 1.05
C LYS A 63 14.93 17.84 2.33
N LYS A 64 13.69 17.36 2.36
CA LYS A 64 13.14 16.58 3.45
C LYS A 64 13.02 15.12 3.01
N LYS A 65 13.98 14.31 3.44
CA LYS A 65 13.99 12.88 3.12
C LYS A 65 12.92 12.15 3.92
N THR A 66 11.94 11.61 3.21
CA THR A 66 10.89 10.76 3.77
C THR A 66 11.12 9.32 3.31
N ASN A 67 11.28 8.40 4.25
CA ASN A 67 11.43 6.99 3.93
C ASN A 67 10.07 6.36 3.64
N ALA A 68 10.02 5.49 2.65
CA ALA A 68 8.83 4.75 2.28
C ALA A 68 9.20 3.32 1.87
N VAL A 69 8.24 2.40 1.98
CA VAL A 69 8.40 1.01 1.55
C VAL A 69 7.17 0.55 0.80
N ILE A 70 7.39 -0.06 -0.36
CA ILE A 70 6.38 -0.82 -1.08
C ILE A 70 6.53 -2.31 -0.71
N LEU A 71 5.44 -2.89 -0.24
CA LEU A 71 5.30 -4.33 0.00
C LEU A 71 4.35 -4.92 -1.05
N SER A 72 4.70 -6.07 -1.58
CA SER A 72 3.83 -6.84 -2.48
C SER A 72 4.17 -8.33 -2.43
N ILE A 73 3.31 -9.19 -2.98
CA ILE A 73 3.59 -10.63 -3.09
C ILE A 73 3.90 -10.97 -4.55
N ASP A 74 5.08 -11.54 -4.79
CA ASP A 74 5.51 -11.99 -6.10
C ASP A 74 4.54 -13.05 -6.66
N GLY A 75 4.21 -12.91 -7.93
CA GLY A 75 3.21 -13.74 -8.60
C GLY A 75 1.74 -13.37 -8.34
N LEU A 76 1.44 -12.46 -7.39
CA LEU A 76 0.08 -11.90 -7.21
C LEU A 76 -0.08 -10.50 -7.79
N VAL A 77 1.02 -9.78 -8.01
CA VAL A 77 1.04 -8.44 -8.59
C VAL A 77 1.71 -8.42 -9.96
N LYS A 78 1.26 -7.52 -10.85
CA LYS A 78 1.99 -7.20 -12.09
C LYS A 78 3.11 -6.22 -11.77
N LYS A 79 4.37 -6.65 -11.94
CA LYS A 79 5.56 -5.84 -11.62
C LYS A 79 5.62 -4.55 -12.43
N GLU A 80 5.09 -4.60 -13.65
CA GLU A 80 5.00 -3.48 -14.58
C GLU A 80 4.15 -2.35 -14.00
N ILE A 81 3.01 -2.68 -13.37
CA ILE A 81 2.13 -1.68 -12.76
C ILE A 81 2.82 -0.98 -11.59
N ILE A 82 3.51 -1.73 -10.73
CA ILE A 82 4.28 -1.13 -9.63
C ILE A 82 5.37 -0.20 -10.18
N ASN A 83 6.06 -0.61 -11.24
CA ASN A 83 7.14 0.19 -11.82
C ASN A 83 6.61 1.48 -12.49
N GLU A 84 5.62 1.33 -13.37
CA GLU A 84 5.13 2.40 -14.24
C GLU A 84 4.15 3.33 -13.52
N ASN A 85 3.28 2.79 -12.66
CA ASN A 85 2.16 3.54 -12.08
C ASN A 85 2.41 3.97 -10.63
N VAL A 86 3.47 3.46 -9.99
CA VAL A 86 3.81 3.79 -8.61
C VAL A 86 5.21 4.36 -8.49
N LEU A 87 6.23 3.60 -8.91
CA LEU A 87 7.62 4.03 -8.72
C LEU A 87 7.99 5.25 -9.59
N LYS A 88 7.66 5.22 -10.88
CA LYS A 88 8.01 6.33 -11.78
C LYS A 88 7.38 7.67 -11.36
N PRO A 89 6.07 7.77 -11.04
CA PRO A 89 5.49 9.02 -10.55
C PRO A 89 6.18 9.53 -9.29
N LEU A 90 6.40 8.68 -8.29
CA LEU A 90 7.05 9.08 -7.03
C LEU A 90 8.49 9.56 -7.23
N LEU A 91 9.26 8.90 -8.10
CA LEU A 91 10.63 9.30 -8.41
C LEU A 91 10.68 10.56 -9.28
N TYR A 92 9.72 10.74 -10.18
CA TYR A 92 9.58 11.95 -10.98
C TYR A 92 9.30 13.15 -10.08
N ASP A 93 8.30 13.07 -9.20
CA ASP A 93 7.97 14.11 -8.24
C ASP A 93 9.19 14.45 -7.37
N ALA A 94 9.91 13.42 -6.89
CA ALA A 94 11.12 13.61 -6.09
C ALA A 94 12.28 14.25 -6.89
N HIS A 95 12.34 14.06 -8.21
CA HIS A 95 13.35 14.67 -9.07
C HIS A 95 12.98 16.09 -9.51
N CYS A 96 11.69 16.38 -9.62
CA CYS A 96 11.16 17.72 -9.91
C CYS A 96 11.15 18.65 -8.69
N GLU A 97 11.46 18.13 -7.50
CA GLU A 97 11.69 18.96 -6.33
C GLU A 97 12.91 19.85 -6.57
N THR A 98 12.69 21.17 -6.47
CA THR A 98 13.74 22.18 -6.65
C THR A 98 13.86 23.03 -5.40
N ASP A 99 14.77 23.99 -5.39
CA ASP A 99 14.87 24.91 -4.26
C ASP A 99 13.62 25.77 -4.05
N ASP A 100 12.76 25.91 -5.06
CA ASP A 100 11.53 26.72 -5.04
C ASP A 100 10.24 25.88 -5.01
N THR A 101 10.32 24.55 -5.15
CA THR A 101 9.18 23.63 -5.10
C THR A 101 9.38 22.58 -4.00
N ASP A 102 8.48 22.57 -3.02
CA ASP A 102 8.49 21.58 -1.93
C ASP A 102 7.29 20.65 -2.10
N PHE A 103 7.54 19.35 -2.05
CA PHE A 103 6.52 18.32 -2.20
C PHE A 103 6.33 17.59 -0.86
N PRO A 104 5.10 17.56 -0.31
CA PRO A 104 4.85 16.98 1.01
C PRO A 104 4.78 15.45 0.93
N PHE A 105 5.92 14.78 0.71
CA PHE A 105 6.00 13.32 0.62
C PHE A 105 5.63 12.58 1.91
N ASP A 106 5.57 13.29 3.05
CA ASP A 106 5.03 12.76 4.30
C ASP A 106 3.50 12.84 4.40
N ASN A 107 2.84 13.56 3.48
CA ASN A 107 1.40 13.66 3.42
C ASN A 107 0.81 12.57 2.50
N LEU A 108 0.10 11.62 3.11
CA LEU A 108 -0.55 10.53 2.38
C LEU A 108 -1.65 11.00 1.42
N ASP A 109 -2.37 12.09 1.70
CA ASP A 109 -3.38 12.61 0.77
C ASP A 109 -2.73 13.13 -0.51
N TYR A 110 -1.59 13.82 -0.39
CA TYR A 110 -0.83 14.29 -1.54
C TYR A 110 -0.32 13.12 -2.38
N LEU A 111 0.30 12.12 -1.73
CA LEU A 111 0.77 10.91 -2.42
C LEU A 111 -0.37 10.15 -3.10
N GLN A 112 -1.49 10.01 -2.41
CA GLN A 112 -2.68 9.39 -2.98
C GLN A 112 -3.15 10.16 -4.21
N GLN A 113 -3.25 11.48 -4.16
CA GLN A 113 -3.68 12.30 -5.30
C GLN A 113 -2.71 12.22 -6.50
N SER A 114 -1.40 12.24 -6.25
CA SER A 114 -0.38 12.07 -7.30
C SER A 114 -0.56 10.72 -8.02
N LEU A 115 -0.76 9.65 -7.25
CA LEU A 115 -0.84 8.28 -7.77
C LEU A 115 -2.23 7.89 -8.30
N LEU A 116 -3.32 8.52 -7.84
CA LEU A 116 -4.70 8.24 -8.27
C LEU A 116 -4.93 8.42 -9.77
N SER A 117 -4.10 9.25 -10.42
CA SER A 117 -4.08 9.43 -11.87
C SER A 117 -3.84 8.13 -12.65
N THR A 118 -3.22 7.13 -12.00
CA THR A 118 -2.70 5.95 -12.69
C THR A 118 -3.22 4.62 -12.12
N VAL A 119 -3.80 4.61 -10.90
CA VAL A 119 -4.26 3.38 -10.23
C VAL A 119 -5.27 3.68 -9.12
N ASP A 120 -6.16 2.72 -8.82
CA ASP A 120 -7.08 2.80 -7.68
C ASP A 120 -6.33 2.65 -6.35
N ILE A 121 -6.57 3.60 -5.43
CA ILE A 121 -5.86 3.69 -4.15
C ILE A 121 -6.83 3.86 -2.99
N LYS A 122 -6.58 3.14 -1.91
CA LYS A 122 -7.31 3.25 -0.64
C LYS A 122 -6.35 3.43 0.53
N LYS A 123 -6.77 4.20 1.54
CA LYS A 123 -6.06 4.29 2.82
C LYS A 123 -6.53 3.19 3.77
N GLU A 124 -5.59 2.58 4.48
CA GLU A 124 -5.89 1.56 5.49
C GLU A 124 -4.91 1.66 6.67
N GLY A 125 -5.44 1.55 7.89
CA GLY A 125 -4.67 1.63 9.13
C GLY A 125 -4.55 0.30 9.88
N SER A 126 -5.28 -0.74 9.47
CA SER A 126 -5.32 -2.05 10.13
C SER A 126 -4.34 -3.05 9.51
N TYR A 127 -3.52 -3.70 10.34
CA TYR A 127 -2.63 -4.77 9.87
C TYR A 127 -3.42 -5.91 9.21
N ALA A 128 -4.58 -6.27 9.76
CA ALA A 128 -5.39 -7.35 9.22
C ALA A 128 -5.85 -7.06 7.78
N ALA A 129 -6.34 -5.85 7.53
CA ALA A 129 -6.79 -5.43 6.21
C ALA A 129 -5.61 -5.27 5.23
N ILE A 130 -4.45 -4.78 5.69
CA ILE A 130 -3.21 -4.71 4.89
C ILE A 130 -2.74 -6.10 4.45
N VAL A 131 -2.74 -7.07 5.38
CA VAL A 131 -2.37 -8.45 5.07
C VAL A 131 -3.34 -9.07 4.08
N GLU A 132 -4.64 -8.84 4.27
CA GLU A 132 -5.68 -9.28 3.35
C GLU A 132 -5.47 -8.69 1.94
N ALA A 133 -5.20 -7.39 1.82
CA ALA A 133 -4.91 -6.71 0.56
C ALA A 133 -3.71 -7.32 -0.18
N LEU A 134 -2.60 -7.57 0.53
CA LEU A 134 -1.41 -8.23 -0.03
C LEU A 134 -1.74 -9.62 -0.60
N LEU A 135 -2.56 -10.40 0.11
CA LEU A 135 -2.99 -11.73 -0.31
C LEU A 135 -3.96 -11.70 -1.50
N TYR A 136 -4.66 -10.60 -1.70
CA TYR A 136 -5.51 -10.38 -2.89
C TYR A 136 -4.73 -9.81 -4.09
N GLY A 137 -3.42 -9.61 -3.99
CA GLY A 137 -2.60 -9.09 -5.09
C GLY A 137 -2.61 -7.56 -5.21
N GLU A 138 -2.79 -6.87 -4.09
CA GLU A 138 -2.57 -5.42 -4.01
C GLU A 138 -1.14 -5.15 -3.54
N ALA A 139 -0.58 -4.02 -3.95
CA ALA A 139 0.66 -3.50 -3.38
C ALA A 139 0.33 -2.55 -2.23
N VAL A 140 1.21 -2.47 -1.24
CA VAL A 140 1.02 -1.63 -0.06
C VAL A 140 2.19 -0.67 0.05
N LEU A 141 1.91 0.63 0.02
CA LEU A 141 2.89 1.68 0.26
C LEU A 141 2.76 2.18 1.71
N LEU A 142 3.83 2.00 2.47
CA LEU A 142 4.01 2.53 3.81
C LEU A 142 4.94 3.74 3.75
N VAL A 143 4.60 4.80 4.47
CA VAL A 143 5.37 6.05 4.52
C VAL A 143 5.69 6.36 5.98
N ASP A 144 6.94 6.72 6.26
CA ASP A 144 7.37 7.03 7.62
C ASP A 144 6.61 8.23 8.20
N GLY A 145 6.35 8.20 9.50
CA GLY A 145 5.54 9.19 10.19
C GLY A 145 4.02 8.99 10.08
N ASN A 146 3.54 8.02 9.30
CA ASN A 146 2.11 7.80 9.07
C ASN A 146 1.60 6.49 9.71
N SER A 147 0.43 6.57 10.35
CA SER A 147 -0.30 5.43 10.91
C SER A 147 -1.32 4.79 9.94
N GLU A 148 -1.16 5.07 8.65
CA GLU A 148 -1.98 4.54 7.56
C GLU A 148 -1.06 4.15 6.40
N ALA A 149 -1.52 3.24 5.57
CA ALA A 149 -0.87 2.80 4.34
C ALA A 149 -1.76 3.09 3.14
N LEU A 150 -1.16 3.17 1.95
CA LEU A 150 -1.87 3.18 0.68
C LEU A 150 -1.91 1.77 0.10
N LEU A 151 -3.12 1.22 -0.06
CA LEU A 151 -3.39 -0.02 -0.79
C LEU A 151 -3.58 0.34 -2.26
N ILE A 152 -2.82 -0.31 -3.14
CA ILE A 152 -2.71 0.02 -4.56
C ILE A 152 -3.11 -1.20 -5.37
N ASP A 153 -4.16 -1.08 -6.19
CA ASP A 153 -4.61 -2.20 -7.02
C ASP A 153 -3.66 -2.48 -8.19
N CYS A 154 -2.88 -3.56 -8.06
CA CYS A 154 -1.89 -3.97 -9.06
C CYS A 154 -2.35 -5.17 -9.90
N LYS A 155 -3.64 -5.53 -9.85
CA LYS A 155 -4.20 -6.68 -10.60
C LYS A 155 -4.36 -6.35 -12.09
N GLY A 156 -4.33 -5.07 -12.44
CA GLY A 156 -4.26 -4.60 -13.83
C GLY A 156 -5.56 -4.72 -14.58
N TRP A 157 -6.68 -4.39 -13.94
CA TRP A 157 -7.83 -3.90 -14.68
C TRP A 157 -7.49 -2.49 -15.17
N PRO A 158 -7.66 -2.18 -16.46
CA PRO A 158 -7.62 -0.79 -16.87
C PRO A 158 -8.67 -0.06 -16.04
N SER A 159 -8.25 1.00 -15.34
CA SER A 159 -9.19 2.05 -14.95
C SER A 159 -10.02 2.31 -16.19
N ARG A 160 -11.33 2.07 -16.12
CA ARG A 160 -12.21 2.21 -17.27
C ARG A 160 -11.94 3.61 -17.81
N SER A 161 -11.23 3.68 -18.94
CA SER A 161 -11.31 4.83 -19.79
C SER A 161 -12.79 4.98 -20.05
N ILE A 162 -13.38 5.99 -19.42
CA ILE A 162 -14.66 6.50 -19.86
C ILE A 162 -14.33 7.08 -21.23
N GLU A 163 -14.34 6.23 -22.26
CA GLU A 163 -14.69 6.70 -23.59
C GLU A 163 -16.12 7.19 -23.44
N GLU A 164 -16.28 8.51 -23.32
CA GLU A 164 -17.55 9.12 -23.64
C GLU A 164 -17.94 8.58 -25.02
N PRO A 165 -19.13 7.98 -25.19
CA PRO A 165 -19.57 7.65 -26.53
C PRO A 165 -19.58 8.95 -27.32
N ASP A 166 -18.81 8.98 -28.41
CA ASP A 166 -18.77 10.10 -29.34
C ASP A 166 -20.21 10.29 -29.85
N THR A 167 -20.93 11.18 -29.19
CA THR A 167 -22.32 11.47 -29.47
C THR A 167 -22.30 12.67 -30.38
N GLU A 168 -21.82 12.49 -31.62
CA GLU A 168 -21.89 13.54 -32.62
C GLU A 168 -22.53 13.04 -33.92
N GLN A 169 -23.84 13.26 -33.94
CA GLN A 169 -24.73 13.65 -35.04
C GLN A 169 -24.27 13.39 -36.48
N THR A 170 -24.98 12.51 -37.19
CA THR A 170 -25.54 12.81 -38.53
C THR A 170 -26.81 12.00 -38.75
#